data_AF-A0AAV8DL90-F1
#
_entry.id   AF-A0AAV8DL90-F1
#
_cell.length_a   1.000
_cell.length_b   1.000
_cell.length_c   1.000
_cell.angle_alpha   90.00
_cell.angle_beta   90.00
_cell.angle_gamma   90.00
#
_symmetry.space_group_name_H-M   'P 1'
#
loop_
_entity.id
_entity.type
_entity.pdbx_description
1 polymer ?
#
loop_
_entity_poly.entity_id
_entity_poly.type
_entity_poly.pdbx_seq_one_letter_code
_entity_poly.pdbx_strand_id
1 'polypeptide(L)'
;MKLSILTISLIVTFIPFSLLSNTATSTPVYDIDGEPLTPGTGYYILPLIRGRGGGVKNYWNGSCPYYVAQANSEVDRGRPVQFYPVNPDEETIPLSTDLNIEFYDLITVCIQQYVWQLGDPVGDSGLRYVTAGGVLENPGEETVNKWFKIETHPDGDYKLVFCPHY
;
A
#
# COMPACT_ATOMS: atom_id res chain seq x y z
N MET A 1 45.99 34.28 -62.55
CA MET A 1 45.36 34.35 -61.23
C MET A 1 45.01 32.93 -60.79
N LYS A 2 45.61 32.43 -59.70
CA LYS A 2 45.27 31.13 -59.10
C LYS A 2 44.14 31.36 -58.10
N LEU A 3 43.01 30.66 -58.26
CA LEU A 3 41.98 30.57 -57.22
C LEU A 3 42.24 29.30 -56.41
N SER A 4 42.42 29.45 -55.10
CA SER A 4 42.55 28.34 -54.15
C SER A 4 41.26 28.28 -53.34
N ILE A 5 40.59 27.12 -53.34
CA ILE A 5 39.34 26.88 -52.61
C ILE A 5 39.71 26.10 -51.35
N LEU A 6 39.43 26.69 -50.18
CA LEU A 6 39.57 26.06 -48.89
C LEU A 6 38.21 25.46 -48.49
N THR A 7 38.12 24.14 -48.37
CA THR A 7 36.93 23.47 -47.84
C THR A 7 37.12 23.19 -46.35
N ILE A 8 36.30 23.80 -45.50
CA ILE A 8 36.26 23.51 -44.06
C ILE A 8 35.12 22.50 -43.83
N SER A 9 35.47 21.29 -43.43
CA SER A 9 34.51 20.26 -43.02
C SER A 9 34.10 20.50 -41.56
N LEU A 10 32.85 20.90 -41.34
CA LEU A 10 32.28 21.05 -40.00
C LEU A 10 31.74 19.68 -39.54
N ILE A 11 32.51 18.96 -38.73
CA ILE A 11 32.07 17.72 -38.10
C ILE A 11 31.26 18.09 -36.86
N VAL A 12 29.93 17.97 -36.95
CA VAL A 12 29.03 18.10 -35.79
C VAL A 12 28.88 16.72 -35.16
N THR A 13 29.59 16.47 -34.06
CA THR A 13 29.42 15.24 -33.27
C THR A 13 28.20 15.39 -32.36
N PHE A 14 27.11 14.69 -32.69
CA PHE A 14 25.99 14.49 -31.78
C PHE A 14 26.42 13.53 -30.67
N ILE A 15 26.66 14.06 -29.47
CA ILE A 15 26.80 13.23 -28.26
C ILE A 15 25.37 12.81 -27.88
N PRO A 16 25.02 11.51 -27.89
CA PRO A 16 23.73 11.09 -27.39
C PRO A 16 23.69 11.38 -25.89
N PHE A 17 22.87 12.35 -25.50
CA PHE A 17 22.55 12.61 -24.11
C PHE A 17 21.87 11.35 -23.57
N SER A 18 22.62 10.53 -22.84
CA SER A 18 22.07 9.39 -22.14
C SER A 18 21.20 9.99 -21.04
N LEU A 19 19.88 10.01 -21.26
CA LEU A 19 18.92 10.25 -20.20
C LEU A 19 19.11 9.11 -19.20
N LEU A 20 19.90 9.34 -18.15
CA LEU A 20 19.86 8.55 -16.94
C LEU A 20 18.47 8.78 -16.34
N SER A 21 17.51 7.96 -16.76
CA SER A 21 16.25 7.80 -16.07
C SER A 21 16.58 7.26 -14.69
N ASN A 22 16.72 8.15 -13.71
CA ASN A 22 16.81 7.78 -12.31
C ASN A 22 15.38 7.42 -11.86
N THR A 23 14.85 6.32 -12.37
CA THR A 23 13.65 5.72 -11.80
C THR A 23 14.08 5.22 -10.42
N ALA A 24 13.77 6.00 -9.38
CA ALA A 24 13.88 5.52 -8.02
C ALA A 24 12.92 4.32 -7.91
N THR A 25 13.44 3.11 -8.12
CA THR A 25 12.68 1.88 -7.91
C THR A 25 12.34 1.83 -6.43
N SER A 26 11.06 2.01 -6.13
CA SER A 26 10.56 1.79 -4.77
C SER A 26 10.74 0.31 -4.41
N THR A 27 11.14 0.04 -3.17
CA THR A 27 11.42 -1.32 -2.73
C THR A 27 10.10 -2.07 -2.52
N PRO A 28 9.86 -3.21 -3.19
CA PRO A 28 8.65 -3.99 -2.99
C PRO A 28 8.53 -4.53 -1.57
N VAL A 29 7.29 -4.71 -1.13
CA VAL A 29 6.95 -5.59 0.01
C VAL A 29 6.93 -7.03 -0.50
N TYR A 30 7.49 -7.96 0.28
CA TYR A 30 7.54 -9.37 -0.05
C TYR A 30 6.63 -10.17 0.89
N ASP A 31 6.06 -11.27 0.40
CA ASP A 31 5.38 -12.23 1.23
C ASP A 31 6.37 -13.20 1.93
N ILE A 32 5.81 -14.16 2.66
CA ILE A 32 6.57 -15.17 3.40
C ILE A 32 7.29 -16.18 2.49
N ASP A 33 6.90 -16.27 1.22
CA ASP A 33 7.53 -17.14 0.22
C ASP A 33 8.64 -16.40 -0.54
N GLY A 34 8.82 -15.10 -0.27
CA GLY A 34 9.85 -14.25 -0.88
C GLY A 34 9.42 -13.63 -2.20
N GLU A 35 8.13 -13.65 -2.52
CA GLU A 35 7.58 -13.07 -3.74
C GLU A 35 7.03 -11.66 -3.49
N PRO A 36 7.19 -10.72 -4.43
CA PRO A 36 6.69 -9.36 -4.27
C PRO A 36 5.15 -9.35 -4.24
N LEU A 37 4.57 -8.57 -3.33
CA LEU A 37 3.13 -8.37 -3.28
C LEU A 37 2.65 -7.66 -4.55
N THR A 38 1.55 -8.13 -5.13
CA THR A 38 0.93 -7.58 -6.33
C THR A 38 -0.37 -6.87 -5.98
N PRO A 39 -0.65 -5.66 -6.53
CA PRO A 39 -1.93 -4.99 -6.34
C PRO A 39 -3.13 -5.86 -6.71
N GLY A 40 -4.21 -5.74 -5.93
CA GLY A 40 -5.44 -6.52 -6.17
C GLY A 40 -5.30 -8.03 -5.96
N THR A 41 -4.17 -8.54 -5.45
CA THR A 41 -4.03 -9.94 -5.04
C THR A 41 -4.36 -10.10 -3.55
N GLY A 42 -5.03 -11.19 -3.19
CA GLY A 42 -5.48 -11.44 -1.81
C GLY A 42 -4.38 -12.04 -0.93
N TYR A 43 -4.01 -11.37 0.15
CA TYR A 43 -3.00 -11.80 1.13
C TYR A 43 -3.56 -11.88 2.54
N TYR A 44 -3.10 -12.84 3.35
CA TYR A 44 -3.41 -12.89 4.78
C TYR A 44 -2.37 -12.09 5.56
N ILE A 45 -2.81 -11.18 6.43
CA ILE A 45 -1.93 -10.49 7.38
C ILE A 45 -1.86 -11.33 8.66
N LEU A 46 -0.68 -11.86 8.97
CA LEU A 46 -0.42 -12.72 10.13
C LEU A 46 0.52 -12.03 11.12
N PRO A 47 0.38 -12.29 12.44
CA PRO A 47 1.32 -11.80 13.43
C PRO A 47 2.67 -12.50 13.27
N LEU A 48 3.75 -11.72 13.36
CA LEU A 48 5.13 -12.25 13.35
C LEU A 48 5.35 -13.26 14.49
N ILE A 49 4.89 -12.91 15.68
CA ILE A 49 5.08 -13.72 16.88
C ILE A 49 3.93 -14.71 17.01
N ARG A 50 4.25 -16.00 16.86
CA ARG A 50 3.34 -17.12 17.09
C ARG A 50 2.82 -17.16 18.53
N GLY A 51 1.66 -17.77 18.75
CA GLY A 51 1.00 -17.85 20.06
C GLY A 51 0.37 -16.54 20.57
N ARG A 52 0.35 -15.47 19.75
CA ARG A 52 -0.26 -14.16 20.10
C ARG A 52 -1.56 -13.85 19.35
N GLY A 53 -2.27 -14.89 18.93
CA GLY A 53 -3.47 -14.79 18.10
C GLY A 53 -3.22 -15.20 16.65
N GLY A 54 -4.26 -15.11 15.84
CA GLY A 54 -4.27 -15.43 14.42
C GLY A 54 -4.17 -14.20 13.54
N GLY A 55 -4.62 -14.32 12.30
CA GLY A 55 -4.56 -13.26 11.30
C GLY A 55 -5.63 -12.18 11.46
N VAL A 56 -5.52 -11.16 10.62
CA VAL A 56 -6.46 -10.03 10.61
C VAL A 56 -7.81 -10.47 10.03
N LYS A 57 -8.90 -10.04 10.67
CA LYS A 57 -10.28 -10.33 10.31
C LYS A 57 -11.17 -9.10 10.47
N ASN A 58 -12.31 -9.12 9.81
CA ASN A 58 -13.41 -8.22 10.11
C ASN A 58 -14.11 -8.65 11.41
N TYR A 59 -14.43 -7.69 12.28
CA TYR A 59 -15.13 -7.91 13.53
C TYR A 59 -16.42 -7.07 13.58
N TRP A 60 -17.55 -7.74 13.82
CA TRP A 60 -18.84 -7.09 13.98
C TRP A 60 -19.17 -6.94 15.47
N ASN A 61 -19.40 -5.71 15.91
CA ASN A 61 -19.84 -5.40 17.27
C ASN A 61 -21.36 -5.19 17.39
N GLY A 62 -22.13 -5.48 16.34
CA GLY A 62 -23.58 -5.21 16.28
C GLY A 62 -23.95 -3.98 15.45
N SER A 63 -22.98 -3.19 14.99
CA SER A 63 -23.18 -2.04 14.10
C SER A 63 -22.26 -2.07 12.88
N CYS A 64 -22.67 -1.41 11.81
CA CYS A 64 -21.80 -1.12 10.66
C CYS A 64 -21.11 0.24 10.84
N PRO A 65 -19.88 0.42 10.33
CA PRO A 65 -19.05 -0.56 9.61
C PRO A 65 -18.44 -1.64 10.52
N TYR A 66 -17.84 -2.67 9.92
CA TYR A 66 -17.03 -3.64 10.67
C TYR A 66 -15.76 -2.99 11.21
N TYR A 67 -15.23 -3.51 12.32
CA TYR A 67 -13.88 -3.19 12.77
C TYR A 67 -12.85 -4.12 12.13
N VAL A 68 -11.62 -3.66 12.03
CA VAL A 68 -10.47 -4.50 11.73
C VAL A 68 -9.90 -5.01 13.06
N ALA A 69 -9.83 -6.32 13.22
CA ALA A 69 -9.36 -6.95 14.44
C ALA A 69 -8.42 -8.12 14.12
N GLN A 70 -7.66 -8.54 15.13
CA GLN A 70 -6.88 -9.76 15.06
C GLN A 70 -7.72 -10.94 15.56
N ALA A 71 -7.62 -12.11 14.93
CA ALA A 71 -8.24 -13.32 15.43
C ALA A 71 -7.61 -13.76 16.76
N ASN A 72 -8.43 -14.29 17.68
CA ASN A 72 -7.93 -14.77 18.98
C ASN A 72 -7.12 -16.07 18.87
N SER A 73 -7.40 -16.90 17.85
CA SER A 73 -6.82 -18.22 17.70
C SER A 73 -5.77 -18.21 16.60
N GLU A 74 -4.56 -18.71 16.88
CA GLU A 74 -3.46 -18.79 15.92
C GLU A 74 -3.80 -19.60 14.67
N VAL A 75 -4.70 -20.58 14.77
CA VAL A 75 -5.13 -21.39 13.61
C VAL A 75 -6.10 -20.65 12.69
N ASP A 76 -6.69 -19.54 13.14
CA ASP A 76 -7.54 -18.69 12.30
C ASP A 76 -6.66 -17.70 11.53
N ARG A 77 -6.49 -17.94 10.22
CA ARG A 77 -5.73 -17.04 9.33
C ARG A 77 -6.43 -15.70 9.08
N GLY A 78 -7.68 -15.54 9.51
CA GLY A 78 -8.44 -14.32 9.34
C GLY A 78 -9.11 -14.22 7.97
N ARG A 79 -9.02 -13.05 7.34
CA ARG A 79 -9.58 -12.77 6.02
C ARG A 79 -8.49 -12.19 5.11
N PRO A 80 -8.46 -12.58 3.83
CA PRO A 80 -7.53 -11.99 2.90
C PRO A 80 -7.84 -10.50 2.71
N VAL A 81 -6.79 -9.73 2.45
CA VAL A 81 -6.87 -8.33 2.05
C VAL A 81 -6.20 -8.12 0.71
N GLN A 82 -6.65 -7.11 -0.02
CA GLN A 82 -5.99 -6.57 -1.20
C GLN A 82 -5.38 -5.21 -0.87
N PHE A 83 -4.28 -4.92 -1.53
CA PHE A 83 -3.58 -3.64 -1.43
C PHE A 83 -3.72 -2.88 -2.75
N TYR A 84 -3.96 -1.57 -2.65
CA TYR A 84 -4.09 -0.68 -3.79
C TYR A 84 -3.19 0.55 -3.57
N PRO A 85 -2.02 0.62 -4.22
CA PRO A 85 -1.14 1.77 -4.08
C PRO A 85 -1.79 3.03 -4.66
N VAL A 86 -1.42 4.19 -4.12
CA VAL A 86 -1.91 5.50 -4.56
C VAL A 86 -1.66 5.74 -6.05
N ASN A 87 -0.56 5.22 -6.57
CA ASN A 87 -0.29 5.15 -8.00
C ASN A 87 -0.81 3.82 -8.56
N PRO A 88 -1.88 3.81 -9.38
CA PRO A 88 -2.46 2.57 -9.91
C PRO A 88 -1.58 1.87 -10.94
N ASP A 89 -0.54 2.53 -11.45
CA ASP A 89 0.41 1.98 -12.42
C ASP A 89 1.54 1.16 -11.77
N GLU A 90 1.60 1.09 -10.44
CA GLU A 90 2.57 0.25 -9.74
C GLU A 90 2.30 -1.23 -10.00
N GLU A 91 3.32 -1.98 -10.42
CA GLU A 91 3.20 -3.43 -10.66
C GLU A 91 3.33 -4.25 -9.36
N THR A 92 3.91 -3.66 -8.31
CA THR A 92 4.14 -4.29 -7.00
C THR A 92 3.75 -3.32 -5.89
N ILE A 93 3.48 -3.84 -4.68
CA ILE A 93 3.20 -2.99 -3.52
C ILE A 93 4.52 -2.41 -2.98
N PRO A 94 4.71 -1.07 -3.04
CA PRO A 94 5.95 -0.47 -2.59
C PRO A 94 5.94 -0.18 -1.09
N LEU A 95 7.11 -0.29 -0.46
CA LEU A 95 7.33 0.24 0.88
C LEU A 95 7.15 1.75 0.92
N SER A 96 6.70 2.25 2.08
CA SER A 96 6.59 3.68 2.38
C SER A 96 5.69 4.50 1.43
N THR A 97 4.87 3.83 0.63
CA THR A 97 3.91 4.44 -0.30
C THR A 97 2.50 4.34 0.28
N ASP A 98 1.74 5.43 0.13
CA ASP A 98 0.33 5.47 0.53
C ASP A 98 -0.46 4.44 -0.28
N LEU A 99 -1.27 3.65 0.43
CA LEU A 99 -2.10 2.61 -0.17
C LEU A 99 -3.43 2.47 0.59
N ASN A 100 -4.45 2.00 -0.12
CA ASN A 100 -5.66 1.48 0.51
C ASN A 100 -5.51 -0.01 0.78
N ILE A 101 -6.18 -0.47 1.84
CA ILE A 101 -6.29 -1.88 2.22
C ILE A 101 -7.77 -2.23 2.18
N GLU A 102 -8.13 -3.29 1.49
CA GLU A 102 -9.53 -3.74 1.38
C GLU A 102 -9.63 -5.20 1.79
N PHE A 103 -10.65 -5.58 2.55
CA PHE A 103 -10.92 -7.01 2.73
C PHE A 103 -11.47 -7.63 1.44
N TYR A 104 -10.88 -8.75 1.02
CA TYR A 104 -11.28 -9.47 -0.18
C TYR A 104 -12.36 -10.51 0.12
N ASP A 105 -13.30 -10.68 -0.84
CA ASP A 105 -14.35 -11.71 -0.85
C ASP A 105 -15.15 -11.82 0.46
N LEU A 106 -15.59 -10.67 0.99
CA LEU A 106 -16.43 -10.63 2.18
C LEU A 106 -17.92 -10.69 1.85
N ILE A 107 -18.60 -11.67 2.42
CA ILE A 107 -20.06 -11.70 2.54
C ILE A 107 -20.44 -11.16 3.92
N THR A 108 -21.09 -10.00 3.98
CA THR A 108 -21.44 -9.34 5.25
C THR A 108 -22.87 -8.82 5.27
N VAL A 109 -23.35 -8.43 6.46
CA VAL A 109 -24.63 -7.75 6.67
C VAL A 109 -24.57 -6.25 6.36
N CYS A 110 -23.37 -5.67 6.23
CA CYS A 110 -23.20 -4.27 5.92
C CYS A 110 -23.20 -4.08 4.40
N ILE A 111 -23.93 -3.08 3.89
CA ILE A 111 -24.01 -2.74 2.46
C ILE A 111 -22.76 -1.95 1.99
N GLN A 112 -21.92 -1.52 2.94
CA GLN A 112 -20.76 -0.66 2.70
C GLN A 112 -19.59 -1.39 2.04
N GLN A 113 -18.71 -0.63 1.40
CA GLN A 113 -17.43 -1.13 0.87
C GLN A 113 -16.46 -1.50 2.00
N TYR A 114 -15.50 -2.38 1.70
CA TYR A 114 -14.67 -3.06 2.70
C TYR A 114 -13.27 -2.45 2.83
N VAL A 115 -13.11 -1.21 2.37
CA VAL A 115 -11.85 -0.49 2.48
C VAL A 115 -11.62 -0.03 3.91
N TRP A 116 -10.39 -0.21 4.36
CA TRP A 116 -9.95 0.19 5.67
C TRP A 116 -9.91 1.71 5.76
N GLN A 117 -10.35 2.23 6.90
CA GLN A 117 -10.21 3.63 7.25
C GLN A 117 -9.99 3.77 8.75
N LEU A 118 -9.22 4.77 9.14
CA LEU A 118 -9.07 5.17 10.52
C LEU A 118 -10.37 5.86 10.98
N GLY A 119 -11.01 5.30 12.01
CA GLY A 119 -12.23 5.84 12.58
C GLY A 119 -12.00 7.07 13.43
N ASP A 120 -13.13 7.65 13.87
CA ASP A 120 -13.14 8.75 14.81
C ASP A 120 -12.66 8.32 16.20
N PRO A 121 -12.17 9.26 17.02
CA PRO A 121 -11.79 8.98 18.39
C PRO A 121 -12.98 8.45 19.21
N VAL A 122 -12.75 7.40 19.98
CA VAL A 122 -13.78 6.76 20.82
C VAL A 122 -13.67 7.24 22.25
N GLY A 123 -14.74 7.91 22.71
CA GLY A 123 -14.87 8.44 24.07
C GLY A 123 -13.73 9.40 24.44
N ASP A 124 -13.51 9.57 25.74
CA ASP A 124 -12.50 10.49 26.26
C ASP A 124 -11.06 9.97 26.10
N SER A 125 -10.89 8.70 25.68
CA SER A 125 -9.58 8.08 25.51
C SER A 125 -8.80 8.61 24.32
N GLY A 126 -9.49 9.21 23.34
CA GLY A 126 -8.89 9.62 22.07
C GLY A 126 -8.45 8.46 21.17
N LEU A 127 -8.69 7.21 21.56
CA LEU A 127 -8.30 6.03 20.79
C LEU A 127 -9.07 5.97 19.48
N ARG A 128 -8.35 5.69 18.39
CA ARG A 128 -8.92 5.47 17.06
C ARG A 128 -8.73 4.02 16.68
N TYR A 129 -9.76 3.43 16.09
CA TYR A 129 -9.74 2.06 15.59
C TYR A 129 -9.84 2.06 14.08
N VAL A 130 -9.25 1.05 13.45
CA VAL A 130 -9.44 0.84 12.00
C VAL A 130 -10.77 0.15 11.77
N THR A 131 -11.54 0.68 10.82
CA THR A 131 -12.85 0.16 10.41
C THR A 131 -12.83 -0.20 8.93
N ALA A 132 -13.66 -1.15 8.52
CA ALA A 132 -13.87 -1.55 7.13
C ALA A 132 -15.22 -1.03 6.66
N GLY A 133 -15.21 0.21 6.19
CA GLY A 133 -16.40 0.95 5.72
C GLY A 133 -16.07 2.10 4.77
N GLY A 134 -14.80 2.23 4.40
CA GLY A 134 -14.35 3.22 3.44
C GLY A 134 -14.66 2.77 2.01
N VAL A 135 -14.40 3.67 1.07
CA VAL A 135 -14.58 3.48 -0.38
C VAL A 135 -13.23 3.69 -1.05
N LEU A 136 -12.94 2.93 -2.13
CA LEU A 136 -11.77 3.20 -2.97
C LEU A 136 -12.01 4.51 -3.72
N GLU A 137 -11.23 5.53 -3.38
CA GLU A 137 -11.39 6.90 -3.88
C GLU A 137 -10.03 7.50 -4.19
N ASN A 138 -10.04 8.58 -4.99
CA ASN A 138 -8.81 9.29 -5.30
C ASN A 138 -8.20 9.93 -4.03
N PRO A 139 -6.87 10.04 -3.96
CA PRO A 139 -6.20 10.72 -2.87
C PRO A 139 -6.60 12.20 -2.78
N GLY A 140 -6.81 12.69 -1.56
CA GLY A 140 -7.17 14.08 -1.28
C GLY A 140 -7.45 14.33 0.21
N GLU A 141 -7.66 15.59 0.58
CA GLU A 141 -7.89 16.02 1.97
C GLU A 141 -9.06 15.27 2.63
N GLU A 142 -10.10 14.95 1.86
CA GLU A 142 -11.30 14.24 2.34
C GLU A 142 -11.10 12.73 2.49
N THR A 143 -10.02 12.15 1.95
CA THR A 143 -9.77 10.70 1.94
C THR A 143 -8.57 10.29 2.79
N VAL A 144 -7.89 11.24 3.45
CA VAL A 144 -6.70 11.05 4.29
C VAL A 144 -6.82 9.86 5.25
N ASN A 145 -7.99 9.65 5.85
CA ASN A 145 -8.20 8.58 6.81
C ASN A 145 -8.22 7.16 6.20
N LYS A 146 -8.16 6.99 4.88
CA LYS A 146 -8.17 5.70 4.17
C LYS A 146 -6.78 5.26 3.69
N TRP A 147 -5.76 6.10 3.88
CA TRP A 147 -4.41 5.88 3.35
C TRP A 147 -3.48 5.38 4.45
N PHE A 148 -2.93 4.19 4.22
CA PHE A 148 -1.98 3.52 5.08
C PHE A 148 -0.66 3.32 4.35
N LYS A 149 0.37 2.89 5.08
CA LYS A 149 1.66 2.49 4.53
C LYS A 149 2.07 1.15 5.10
N ILE A 150 2.85 0.40 4.33
CA ILE A 150 3.62 -0.73 4.83
C ILE A 150 5.06 -0.25 5.00
N GLU A 151 5.61 -0.49 6.18
CA GLU A 151 6.98 -0.13 6.53
C GLU A 151 7.72 -1.36 7.05
N THR A 152 9.05 -1.32 7.02
CA THR A 152 9.86 -2.34 7.69
C THR A 152 9.74 -2.22 9.20
N HIS A 153 9.75 -3.37 9.86
CA HIS A 153 9.83 -3.53 11.31
C HIS A 153 11.27 -3.91 11.70
N PRO A 154 11.83 -3.32 12.77
CA PRO A 154 13.21 -3.62 13.21
C PRO A 154 13.48 -5.11 13.48
N ASP A 155 12.44 -5.88 13.81
CA ASP A 155 12.52 -7.32 14.06
C ASP A 155 12.62 -8.16 12.77
N GLY A 156 12.70 -7.53 11.59
CA GLY A 156 12.97 -8.21 10.31
C GLY A 156 11.75 -8.46 9.42
N ASP A 157 10.64 -7.78 9.67
CA ASP A 157 9.35 -8.02 9.00
C ASP A 157 8.65 -6.70 8.66
N TYR A 158 7.32 -6.66 8.56
CA TYR A 158 6.56 -5.45 8.22
C TYR A 158 5.67 -4.94 9.36
N LYS A 159 5.33 -3.65 9.28
CA LYS A 159 4.28 -3.01 10.10
C LYS A 159 3.38 -2.14 9.22
N LEU A 160 2.12 -2.05 9.62
CA LEU A 160 1.17 -1.08 9.06
C LEU A 160 1.29 0.25 9.79
N VAL A 161 1.34 1.34 9.03
CA VAL A 161 1.47 2.70 9.55
C VAL A 161 0.36 3.57 8.97
N PHE A 162 -0.18 4.46 9.79
CA PHE A 162 -1.06 5.54 9.34
C PHE A 162 -0.30 6.87 9.45
N CYS A 163 0.23 7.35 8.33
CA CYS A 163 0.93 8.64 8.21
C CYS A 163 0.88 9.10 6.74
N PRO A 164 -0.32 9.44 6.24
CA PRO A 164 -0.52 9.84 4.85
C PRO A 164 0.17 11.16 4.53
N HIS A 165 0.69 11.30 3.31
CA HIS A 165 1.37 12.53 2.85
C HIS A 165 0.44 13.35 1.94
N TYR A 166 -0.49 14.09 2.55
CA TYR A 166 -1.29 15.10 1.86
C TYR A 166 -1.28 16.41 2.67
#